data_AF-A0A959XYV0-F1
#
_entry.id   AF-A0A959XYV0-F1
#
_cell.length_a   1.000
_cell.length_b   1.000
_cell.length_c   1.000
_cell.angle_alpha   90.00
_cell.angle_beta   90.00
_cell.angle_gamma   90.00
#
_symmetry.space_group_name_H-M   'P 1'
#
loop_
_entity.id
_entity.type
_entity.pdbx_description
1 polymer ?
#
loop_
_entity_poly.entity_id
_entity_poly.type
_entity_poly.pdbx_seq_one_letter_code
_entity_poly.pdbx_strand_id
1 'polypeptide(L)'
;DNDREVIANVESNNFEITANGEILFWIDFDAGRSIQVNNSGSGNNNGFLLKSHIKAFTHSQSGRIEGRVLPREADAIITVTSGNDSATAIPDDDDGEFKITGLNPGIYTVFIDGQNNYNDTTINNVMVMKNEDTHLPVITLHQ
;
A
#
# COMPACT_ATOMS: atom_id res chain seq x y z
N ASP A 1 25.30 -8.23 14.07
CA ASP A 1 24.76 -6.89 14.34
C ASP A 1 23.30 -6.83 13.96
N ASN A 2 22.44 -6.64 14.95
CA ASN A 2 21.02 -6.37 14.74
C ASN A 2 20.85 -4.85 14.80
N ASP A 3 21.39 -4.16 13.80
CA ASP A 3 21.24 -2.72 13.73
C ASP A 3 19.75 -2.41 13.63
N ARG A 4 19.25 -1.59 14.56
CA ARG A 4 17.87 -1.12 14.61
C ARG A 4 17.66 -0.03 13.57
N GLU A 5 18.09 -0.31 12.36
CA GLU A 5 18.14 0.63 11.26
C GLU A 5 17.20 0.18 10.16
N VAL A 6 16.55 1.16 9.55
CA VAL A 6 15.78 0.97 8.35
C VAL A 6 16.43 1.81 7.26
N ILE A 7 16.81 1.16 6.17
CA ILE A 7 17.50 1.80 5.06
C ILE A 7 16.48 1.96 3.91
N ALA A 8 16.23 3.21 3.53
CA ALA A 8 15.49 3.54 2.32
C ALA A 8 16.49 4.00 1.25
N ASN A 9 16.55 3.28 0.13
CA ASN A 9 17.39 3.67 -1.00
C ASN A 9 16.72 4.78 -1.79
N VAL A 10 17.40 5.91 -1.89
CA VAL A 10 16.92 7.09 -2.62
C VAL A 10 17.67 7.18 -3.95
N GLU A 11 16.93 7.21 -5.04
CA GLU A 11 17.38 7.23 -6.44
C GLU A 11 16.69 8.38 -7.18
N SER A 12 17.25 8.82 -8.31
CA SER A 12 16.77 10.02 -9.02
C SER A 12 15.30 9.99 -9.48
N ASN A 13 14.65 8.81 -9.46
CA ASN A 13 13.23 8.63 -9.79
C ASN A 13 12.29 8.69 -8.56
N ASN A 14 12.83 8.71 -7.34
CA ASN A 14 12.05 8.63 -6.10
C ASN A 14 12.30 9.78 -5.12
N PHE A 15 13.04 10.82 -5.53
CA PHE A 15 13.09 12.12 -4.88
C PHE A 15 13.05 13.26 -5.92
N GLU A 16 12.69 14.44 -5.44
CA GLU A 16 12.78 15.70 -6.18
C GLU A 16 13.66 16.68 -5.43
N ILE A 17 14.30 17.58 -6.17
CA ILE A 17 14.98 18.74 -5.59
C ILE A 17 14.07 19.95 -5.80
N THR A 18 13.64 20.58 -4.71
CA THR A 18 12.81 21.79 -4.77
C THR A 18 13.60 22.96 -5.37
N ALA A 19 12.92 24.03 -5.78
CA ALA A 19 13.60 25.24 -6.28
C ALA A 19 14.59 25.85 -5.27
N ASN A 20 14.41 25.56 -3.97
CA ASN A 20 15.27 26.01 -2.89
C ASN A 20 16.42 25.04 -2.58
N GLY A 21 16.54 23.93 -3.32
CA GLY A 21 17.58 22.92 -3.14
C GLY A 21 17.26 21.85 -2.10
N GLU A 22 16.01 21.72 -1.64
CA GLU A 22 15.62 20.72 -0.65
C GLU A 22 15.28 19.38 -1.32
N ILE A 23 15.57 18.27 -0.66
CA ILE A 23 15.20 16.94 -1.14
C ILE A 23 13.79 16.62 -0.62
N LEU A 24 12.85 16.36 -1.54
CA LEU A 24 11.47 16.00 -1.24
C LEU A 24 11.17 14.57 -1.73
N PHE A 25 10.69 13.73 -0.84
CA PHE A 25 10.20 12.39 -1.13
C PHE A 25 9.24 11.93 -0.03
N TRP A 26 8.51 10.87 -0.33
CA TRP A 26 7.59 10.19 0.58
C TRP A 26 8.07 8.77 0.80
N ILE A 27 7.70 8.21 1.95
CA ILE A 27 7.98 6.83 2.32
C ILE A 27 6.66 6.12 2.55
N ASP A 28 6.50 4.95 1.94
CA ASP A 28 5.50 3.96 2.29
C ASP A 28 6.16 2.81 3.08
N PHE A 29 5.53 2.39 4.18
CA PHE A 29 5.98 1.31 5.04
C PHE A 29 4.90 0.23 5.12
N ASP A 30 5.16 -0.91 4.50
CA ASP A 30 4.26 -2.05 4.52
C ASP A 30 4.42 -2.80 5.85
N ALA A 31 3.63 -2.42 6.85
CA ALA A 31 3.68 -3.03 8.17
C ALA A 31 3.38 -4.53 8.16
N GLY A 32 2.46 -4.98 7.29
CA GLY A 32 2.02 -6.37 7.20
C GLY A 32 3.13 -7.31 6.74
N ARG A 33 4.00 -6.85 5.83
CA ARG A 33 5.21 -7.60 5.42
C ARG A 33 6.41 -7.35 6.34
N SER A 34 6.45 -6.18 6.97
CA SER A 34 7.59 -5.74 7.78
C SER A 34 7.65 -6.37 9.16
N ILE A 35 6.52 -6.68 9.79
CA ILE A 35 6.47 -7.23 11.13
C ILE A 35 6.26 -8.74 11.04
N GLN A 36 7.32 -9.51 11.31
CA GLN A 36 7.32 -10.96 11.16
C GLN A 36 7.44 -11.65 12.52
N VAL A 37 6.68 -12.72 12.74
CA VAL A 37 6.82 -13.52 13.96
C VAL A 37 8.21 -14.16 13.98
N ASN A 38 8.91 -13.99 15.10
CA ASN A 38 10.23 -14.57 15.34
C ASN A 38 10.28 -15.14 16.76
N ASN A 39 10.27 -16.47 16.85
CA ASN A 39 10.28 -17.19 18.13
C ASN A 39 11.69 -17.56 18.59
N SER A 40 12.73 -16.92 18.05
CA SER A 40 14.13 -17.15 18.42
C SER A 40 14.63 -16.27 19.58
N GLY A 41 13.78 -15.41 20.14
CA GLY A 41 14.10 -14.55 21.30
C GLY A 41 13.85 -15.23 22.66
N SER A 42 14.51 -14.74 23.72
CA SER A 42 14.24 -15.17 25.10
C SER A 42 13.00 -14.45 25.65
N GLY A 43 11.92 -15.19 25.91
CA GLY A 43 10.59 -14.72 26.30
C GLY A 43 9.53 -15.78 25.97
N ASN A 44 8.24 -15.50 26.19
CA ASN A 44 7.13 -16.45 26.00
C ASN A 44 6.86 -16.84 24.52
N ASN A 45 7.87 -17.19 23.72
CA ASN A 45 7.74 -17.65 22.32
C ASN A 45 6.86 -16.77 21.41
N ASN A 46 6.82 -15.46 21.66
CA ASN A 46 6.03 -14.46 20.91
C ASN A 46 6.90 -13.26 20.51
N GLY A 47 8.09 -13.50 19.93
CA GLY A 47 8.93 -12.40 19.46
C GLY A 47 8.48 -11.90 18.09
N PHE A 48 8.79 -10.65 17.77
CA PHE A 48 8.63 -10.07 16.43
C PHE A 48 9.98 -9.59 15.93
N LEU A 49 10.22 -9.80 14.63
CA LEU A 49 11.36 -9.25 13.90
C LEU A 49 10.84 -8.18 12.94
N LEU A 50 11.47 -7.00 12.98
CA LEU A 50 11.29 -6.00 11.95
C LEU A 50 12.19 -6.35 10.76
N LYS A 51 11.58 -6.72 9.64
CA LYS A 51 12.22 -6.86 8.35
C LYS A 51 11.62 -5.84 7.41
N SER A 52 12.09 -4.59 7.51
CA SER A 52 11.46 -3.44 6.86
C SER A 52 11.25 -3.61 5.36
N HIS A 53 10.00 -3.46 4.92
CA HIS A 53 9.58 -3.28 3.54
C HIS A 53 9.17 -1.82 3.37
N ILE A 54 10.12 -1.01 2.90
CA ILE A 54 9.92 0.42 2.64
C ILE A 54 10.08 0.73 1.16
N LYS A 55 9.24 1.64 0.67
CA LYS A 55 9.35 2.23 -0.66
C LYS A 55 9.43 3.75 -0.55
N ALA A 56 10.44 4.35 -1.15
CA ALA A 56 10.49 5.79 -1.38
C ALA A 56 9.83 6.12 -2.73
N PHE A 57 9.12 7.25 -2.81
CA PHE A 57 8.50 7.73 -4.05
C PHE A 57 8.32 9.25 -4.02
N THR A 58 7.98 9.84 -5.17
CA THR A 58 7.44 11.21 -5.23
C THR A 58 6.05 11.25 -5.81
N HIS A 59 5.23 12.22 -5.39
CA HIS A 59 3.92 12.40 -5.99
C HIS A 59 3.99 12.73 -7.47
N SER A 60 4.97 13.52 -7.92
CA SER A 60 5.04 13.84 -9.35
C SER A 60 5.38 12.63 -10.20
N GLN A 61 6.11 11.63 -9.68
CA GLN A 61 6.56 10.42 -10.41
C GLN A 61 5.69 9.18 -10.21
N SER A 62 4.71 9.24 -9.30
CA SER A 62 3.82 8.12 -8.99
C SER A 62 2.36 8.45 -9.28
N GLY A 63 1.53 7.43 -9.42
CA GLY A 63 0.09 7.55 -9.50
C GLY A 63 -0.60 7.07 -8.23
N ARG A 64 -1.93 7.19 -8.24
CA ARG A 64 -2.79 6.76 -7.13
C ARG A 64 -3.98 5.96 -7.64
N ILE A 65 -4.49 5.08 -6.80
CA ILE A 65 -5.79 4.43 -6.98
C ILE A 65 -6.64 4.80 -5.77
N GLU A 66 -7.86 5.25 -6.02
CA GLU A 66 -8.84 5.51 -4.97
C GLU A 66 -10.21 4.96 -5.34
N GLY A 67 -11.03 4.74 -4.33
CA GLY A 67 -12.36 4.21 -4.50
C GLY A 67 -13.08 4.09 -3.16
N ARG A 68 -14.22 3.42 -3.18
CA ARG A 68 -15.04 3.15 -2.01
C ARG A 68 -15.52 1.70 -2.02
N VAL A 69 -15.40 1.00 -0.90
CA VAL A 69 -15.93 -0.36 -0.72
C VAL A 69 -17.12 -0.32 0.23
N LEU A 70 -18.23 -0.94 -0.16
CA LEU A 70 -19.44 -1.09 0.64
C LEU A 70 -19.92 -2.55 0.60
N PRO A 71 -20.69 -3.01 1.61
CA PRO A 71 -20.96 -2.33 2.87
C PRO A 71 -19.72 -2.29 3.77
N ARG A 72 -19.67 -1.38 4.74
CA ARG A 72 -18.48 -1.16 5.60
C ARG A 72 -18.21 -2.37 6.49
N GLU A 73 -19.27 -3.07 6.87
CA GLU A 73 -19.27 -4.32 7.62
C GLU A 73 -18.52 -5.47 6.90
N ALA A 74 -18.10 -5.28 5.65
CA ALA A 74 -17.22 -6.21 4.96
C ALA A 74 -15.77 -6.14 5.43
N ASP A 75 -15.37 -5.14 6.24
CA ASP A 75 -14.01 -4.92 6.78
C ASP A 75 -12.90 -5.21 5.76
N ALA A 76 -13.11 -4.77 4.51
CA ALA A 76 -12.34 -5.25 3.38
C ALA A 76 -10.89 -4.79 3.43
N ILE A 77 -9.98 -5.58 2.84
CA ILE A 77 -8.58 -5.19 2.66
C ILE A 77 -8.30 -5.08 1.15
N ILE A 78 -7.81 -3.93 0.70
CA ILE A 78 -7.49 -3.70 -0.71
C ILE A 78 -6.01 -3.98 -0.90
N THR A 79 -5.67 -4.86 -1.85
CA THR A 79 -4.30 -5.07 -2.32
C THR A 79 -4.21 -4.77 -3.80
N VAL A 80 -3.29 -3.89 -4.18
CA VAL A 80 -3.00 -3.61 -5.60
C VAL A 80 -1.67 -4.21 -5.99
N THR A 81 -1.58 -4.79 -7.19
CA THR A 81 -0.38 -5.47 -7.67
C THR A 81 -0.11 -5.18 -9.15
N SER A 82 1.16 -4.91 -9.48
CA SER A 82 1.67 -4.81 -10.85
C SER A 82 3.15 -5.27 -10.88
N GLY A 83 3.39 -6.49 -11.36
CA GLY A 83 4.72 -7.10 -11.30
C GLY A 83 5.24 -7.20 -9.87
N ASN A 84 6.32 -6.47 -9.56
CA ASN A 84 6.90 -6.41 -8.21
C ASN A 84 6.37 -5.23 -7.37
N ASP A 85 5.57 -4.33 -7.95
CA ASP A 85 4.98 -3.21 -7.22
C ASP A 85 3.67 -3.64 -6.57
N SER A 86 3.54 -3.39 -5.28
CA SER A 86 2.34 -3.73 -4.53
C SER A 86 2.17 -2.87 -3.29
N ALA A 87 0.93 -2.56 -2.98
CA ALA A 87 0.55 -1.77 -1.81
C ALA A 87 -0.82 -2.22 -1.32
N THR A 88 -1.12 -1.88 -0.07
CA THR A 88 -2.36 -2.25 0.61
C THR A 88 -3.01 -1.02 1.21
N ALA A 89 -4.34 -0.98 1.21
CA ALA A 89 -5.13 -0.01 1.96
C ALA A 89 -6.26 -0.71 2.70
N ILE A 90 -6.63 -0.12 3.84
CA ILE A 90 -7.84 -0.45 4.58
C ILE A 90 -8.80 0.73 4.34
N PRO A 91 -10.04 0.49 3.89
CA PRO A 91 -11.07 1.51 3.79
C PRO A 91 -11.32 2.22 5.11
N ASP A 92 -11.69 3.48 5.03
CA ASP A 92 -12.11 4.26 6.19
C ASP A 92 -13.41 3.69 6.79
N ASP A 93 -13.44 3.60 8.11
CA ASP A 93 -14.56 3.02 8.85
C ASP A 93 -15.83 3.87 8.74
N ASP A 94 -15.77 5.16 8.40
CA ASP A 94 -16.94 6.04 8.34
C ASP A 94 -17.69 5.89 7.01
N ASP A 95 -16.98 5.81 5.88
CA ASP A 95 -17.61 5.85 4.56
C ASP A 95 -17.08 4.83 3.54
N GLY A 96 -16.12 4.00 3.92
CA GLY A 96 -15.52 2.96 3.09
C GLY A 96 -14.56 3.48 2.02
N GLU A 97 -14.14 4.74 2.05
CA GLU A 97 -13.15 5.28 1.11
C GLU A 97 -11.76 4.71 1.35
N PHE A 98 -11.01 4.44 0.29
CA PHE A 98 -9.60 4.10 0.37
C PHE A 98 -8.80 4.87 -0.68
N LYS A 99 -7.53 5.12 -0.37
CA LYS A 99 -6.57 5.72 -1.30
C LYS A 99 -5.21 5.08 -1.15
N ILE A 100 -4.67 4.60 -2.26
CA ILE A 100 -3.31 4.06 -2.36
C ILE A 100 -2.48 5.03 -3.20
N THR A 101 -1.33 5.45 -2.68
CA THR A 101 -0.41 6.40 -3.31
C THR A 101 0.96 5.76 -3.57
N GLY A 102 1.78 6.40 -4.39
CA GLY A 102 3.16 5.94 -4.60
C GLY A 102 3.27 4.76 -5.56
N LEU A 103 2.24 4.52 -6.37
CA LEU A 103 2.23 3.45 -7.37
C LEU A 103 3.02 3.88 -8.60
N ASN A 104 3.85 2.98 -9.13
CA ASN A 104 4.50 3.23 -10.41
C ASN A 104 3.45 3.31 -11.53
N PRO A 105 3.64 4.14 -12.56
CA PRO A 105 2.74 4.11 -13.72
C PRO A 105 2.72 2.73 -14.37
N GLY A 106 1.53 2.19 -14.64
CA GLY A 106 1.39 0.82 -15.10
C GLY A 106 -0.05 0.32 -15.04
N ILE A 107 -0.22 -0.97 -15.34
CA ILE A 107 -1.52 -1.64 -15.24
C ILE A 107 -1.52 -2.52 -14.00
N TYR A 108 -2.54 -2.36 -13.15
CA TYR A 108 -2.69 -3.05 -11.88
C TYR A 108 -3.87 -3.99 -11.88
N THR A 109 -3.74 -5.05 -11.08
CA THR A 109 -4.86 -5.81 -10.54
C THR A 109 -5.15 -5.32 -9.12
N VAL A 110 -6.41 -5.02 -8.85
CA VAL A 110 -6.93 -4.61 -7.53
C VAL A 110 -7.72 -5.77 -6.97
N PHE A 111 -7.21 -6.38 -5.91
CA PHE A 111 -7.86 -7.44 -5.16
C PHE A 111 -8.50 -6.84 -3.92
N ILE A 112 -9.78 -7.14 -3.70
CA ILE A 112 -10.56 -6.73 -2.53
C ILE A 112 -10.88 -8.00 -1.76
N ASP A 113 -10.21 -8.17 -0.62
CA ASP A 113 -10.37 -9.28 0.32
C ASP A 113 -11.56 -9.00 1.23
N GLY A 114 -12.67 -9.70 1.03
CA GLY A 114 -13.89 -9.52 1.79
C GLY A 114 -13.83 -10.27 3.12
N GLN A 115 -13.96 -9.55 4.23
CA GLN A 115 -14.05 -10.17 5.56
C GLN A 115 -15.52 -10.42 5.93
N ASN A 116 -15.78 -10.94 7.13
CA ASN A 116 -17.14 -11.09 7.68
C ASN A 116 -18.13 -11.84 6.76
N ASN A 117 -17.62 -12.87 6.07
CA ASN A 117 -18.32 -13.69 5.07
C ASN A 117 -18.74 -12.97 3.79
N TYR A 118 -18.18 -11.79 3.49
CA TYR A 118 -18.33 -11.17 2.18
C TYR A 118 -17.38 -11.82 1.17
N ASN A 119 -17.83 -11.99 -0.06
CA ASN A 119 -17.04 -12.59 -1.12
C ASN A 119 -15.99 -11.61 -1.65
N ASP A 120 -14.79 -12.15 -1.91
CA ASP A 120 -13.71 -11.42 -2.56
C ASP A 120 -14.11 -10.92 -3.94
N THR A 121 -13.50 -9.81 -4.36
CA THR A 121 -13.66 -9.27 -5.71
C THR A 121 -12.31 -8.88 -6.29
N THR A 122 -12.16 -9.03 -7.61
CA THR A 122 -10.95 -8.61 -8.33
C THR A 122 -11.31 -7.70 -9.49
N ILE A 123 -10.65 -6.55 -9.57
CA ILE A 123 -10.72 -5.62 -10.70
C ILE A 123 -9.39 -5.69 -11.44
N ASN A 124 -9.45 -6.12 -12.70
CA ASN A 124 -8.27 -6.22 -13.55
C ASN A 124 -8.13 -4.99 -14.44
N ASN A 125 -6.94 -4.79 -14.98
CA ASN A 125 -6.63 -3.78 -15.99
C ASN A 125 -6.86 -2.34 -15.52
N VAL A 126 -6.58 -2.05 -14.25
CA VAL A 126 -6.66 -0.69 -13.69
C VAL A 126 -5.40 0.08 -14.12
N MET A 127 -5.57 1.06 -14.99
CA MET A 127 -4.47 1.87 -15.51
C MET A 127 -4.12 2.99 -14.53
N VAL A 128 -2.86 3.02 -14.09
CA VAL A 128 -2.29 4.05 -13.23
C VAL A 128 -1.38 4.93 -14.07
N MET A 129 -1.63 6.24 -14.05
CA MET A 129 -0.79 7.24 -14.69
C MET A 129 -0.04 8.08 -13.65
N LYS A 130 1.10 8.62 -14.08
CA LYS A 130 1.96 9.46 -13.24
C LYS A 130 1.24 10.77 -12.89
N ASN A 131 1.29 11.15 -11.62
CA ASN A 131 0.68 12.37 -11.06
C ASN A 131 -0.84 12.45 -11.30
N GLU A 132 -1.51 11.30 -11.38
CA GLU A 132 -2.96 11.20 -11.56
C GLU A 132 -3.61 10.26 -10.55
N ASP A 133 -4.88 10.56 -10.26
CA ASP A 133 -5.74 9.74 -9.40
C ASP A 133 -6.64 8.87 -10.29
N THR A 134 -6.46 7.56 -10.19
CA THR A 134 -7.32 6.57 -10.85
C THR A 134 -8.52 6.30 -9.95
N HIS A 135 -9.70 6.74 -10.37
CA HIS A 135 -10.93 6.62 -9.59
C HIS A 135 -11.67 5.34 -9.98
N LEU A 136 -11.84 4.44 -9.01
CA LEU A 136 -12.69 3.27 -9.16
C LEU A 136 -14.14 3.62 -8.80
N PRO A 137 -15.13 3.03 -9.49
CA PRO A 137 -16.53 3.15 -9.06
C PRO A 137 -16.70 2.52 -7.67
N VAL A 138 -17.82 2.81 -7.00
CA VAL A 138 -18.16 2.16 -5.74
C VAL A 138 -18.20 0.64 -5.93
N ILE A 139 -17.43 -0.07 -5.11
CA ILE A 139 -17.32 -1.53 -5.12
C ILE A 139 -18.29 -2.05 -4.07
N THR A 140 -19.29 -2.80 -4.49
CA THR A 140 -20.26 -3.42 -3.58
C THR A 140 -19.94 -4.89 -3.43
N LEU A 141 -19.60 -5.32 -2.22
CA LEU A 141 -19.39 -6.72 -1.87
C LEU A 141 -20.71 -7.37 -1.44
N HIS A 142 -20.76 -8.68 -1.63
CA HIS A 142 -21.93 -9.50 -1.31
C HIS A 142 -21.48 -10.73 -0.54
N GLN A 143 -22.31 -11.19 0.41
CA GLN A 143 -22.14 -12.48 1.10
C GLN A 143 -22.55 -13.65 0.21
#